data_AF-A0A926HDD5-F1
#
_entry.id   AF-A0A926HDD5-F1
#
_cell.length_a   1.000
_cell.length_b   1.000
_cell.length_c   1.000
_cell.angle_alpha   90.00
_cell.angle_beta   90.00
_cell.angle_gamma   90.00
#
_symmetry.space_group_name_H-M   'P 1'
#
loop_
_entity.id
_entity.type
_entity.pdbx_description
1 polymer ?
#
loop_
_entity_poly.entity_id
_entity_poly.type
_entity_poly.pdbx_seq_one_letter_code
_entity_poly.pdbx_strand_id
1 'polypeptide(L)'
;MARPRVEIPYEELRELYVAGQSTLMLAQRYGCSPTTISAHLRRCGVQVRQARFREIDIPAAVLHDLYVLQRQSLAQIAQALGVSPSTIRNRCRSYGFPTRQRTYSDTV
;
A
#
# COMPACT_ATOMS: atom_id res chain seq x y z
N MET A 1 15.37 -12.34 14.44
CA MET A 1 14.25 -13.28 14.63
C MET A 1 14.11 -14.14 13.39
N ALA A 2 14.25 -15.46 13.53
CA ALA A 2 14.08 -16.40 12.41
C ALA A 2 12.60 -16.42 11.99
N ARG A 3 12.33 -16.11 10.72
CA ARG A 3 10.98 -16.25 10.16
C ARG A 3 10.64 -17.75 10.09
N PRO A 4 9.50 -18.21 10.62
CA PRO A 4 9.10 -19.60 10.44
C PRO A 4 9.03 -19.88 8.93
N ARG A 5 9.71 -20.95 8.53
CA ARG A 5 9.72 -21.43 7.14
C ARG A 5 8.36 -22.10 6.92
N VAL A 6 7.37 -21.32 6.49
CA VAL A 6 6.08 -21.88 6.09
C VAL A 6 6.34 -22.71 4.84
N GLU A 7 6.24 -24.02 4.95
CA GLU A 7 6.30 -24.92 3.81
C GLU A 7 4.96 -24.84 3.10
N ILE A 8 4.96 -24.15 1.95
CA ILE A 8 3.77 -23.99 1.12
C ILE A 8 3.97 -24.84 -0.12
N PRO A 9 3.09 -25.82 -0.39
CA PRO A 9 3.14 -26.61 -1.61
C PRO A 9 2.96 -25.69 -2.83
N TYR A 10 4.00 -25.66 -3.68
CA TYR A 10 4.09 -24.74 -4.82
C TYR A 10 3.02 -24.99 -5.89
N GLU A 11 2.67 -26.26 -6.13
CA GLU A 11 1.64 -26.70 -7.07
C GLU A 11 0.26 -26.15 -6.68
N GLU A 12 -0.17 -26.42 -5.45
CA GLU A 12 -1.45 -25.97 -4.91
C GLU A 12 -1.53 -24.43 -4.86
N LEU A 13 -0.43 -23.78 -4.44
CA LEU A 13 -0.36 -22.32 -4.40
C LEU A 13 -0.57 -21.70 -5.78
N ARG A 14 0.03 -22.30 -6.81
CA ARG A 14 -0.14 -21.88 -8.21
C ARG A 14 -1.57 -22.06 -8.67
N GLU A 15 -2.18 -23.22 -8.40
CA GLU A 15 -3.56 -23.52 -8.78
C GLU A 15 -4.56 -22.53 -8.16
N LEU A 16 -4.44 -22.28 -6.86
CA LEU A 16 -5.30 -21.33 -6.16
C LEU A 16 -5.12 -19.89 -6.68
N TYR A 17 -3.89 -19.51 -7.03
CA TYR A 17 -3.59 -18.21 -7.61
C TYR A 17 -4.18 -18.06 -9.02
N VAL A 18 -4.06 -19.10 -9.86
CA VAL A 18 -4.65 -19.14 -11.20
C VAL A 18 -6.18 -19.14 -11.14
N ALA A 19 -6.76 -19.82 -10.14
CA ALA A 19 -8.19 -19.78 -9.85
C ALA A 19 -8.71 -18.40 -9.39
N GLY A 20 -7.83 -17.41 -9.25
CA GLY A 20 -8.19 -16.02 -8.99
C GLY A 20 -8.07 -15.58 -7.55
N GLN A 21 -7.57 -16.44 -6.64
CA GLN A 21 -7.35 -16.02 -5.26
C GLN A 21 -6.27 -14.95 -5.14
N SER A 22 -6.50 -13.97 -4.28
CA SER A 22 -5.53 -12.91 -4.02
C SER A 22 -4.40 -13.41 -3.13
N THR A 23 -3.21 -12.81 -3.27
CA THR A 23 -2.07 -13.11 -2.39
C THR A 23 -2.38 -12.84 -0.92
N LEU A 24 -3.34 -11.95 -0.62
CA LEU A 24 -3.84 -11.67 0.73
C LEU A 24 -4.65 -12.85 1.28
N MET A 25 -5.56 -13.40 0.48
CA MET A 25 -6.39 -14.54 0.89
C MET A 25 -5.52 -15.80 1.09
N LEU A 26 -4.56 -16.02 0.20
CA LEU A 26 -3.58 -17.09 0.33
C LEU A 26 -2.71 -16.92 1.59
N ALA A 27 -2.29 -15.68 1.87
CA ALA A 27 -1.51 -15.36 3.07
C ALA A 27 -2.29 -15.68 4.35
N GLN A 28 -3.57 -15.33 4.41
CA GLN A 28 -4.44 -15.69 5.53
C GLN A 28 -4.61 -17.20 5.66
N ARG A 29 -4.84 -17.91 4.54
CA ARG A 29 -5.00 -19.37 4.51
C ARG A 29 -3.78 -20.11 5.05
N TYR A 30 -2.58 -19.68 4.64
CA TYR A 30 -1.32 -20.32 5.06
C TYR A 30 -0.70 -19.68 6.32
N GLY A 31 -1.39 -18.75 6.98
CA GLY A 31 -0.90 -18.09 8.19
C GLY A 31 0.40 -17.31 7.98
N CYS A 32 0.63 -16.77 6.79
CA CYS A 32 1.86 -16.08 6.43
C CYS A 32 1.59 -14.68 5.88
N SER A 33 2.65 -13.97 5.49
CA SER A 33 2.50 -12.62 4.92
C SER A 33 2.26 -12.67 3.39
N PRO A 34 1.52 -11.71 2.80
CA PRO A 34 1.34 -11.63 1.34
C PRO A 34 2.66 -11.50 0.57
N THR A 35 3.70 -10.95 1.21
CA THR A 35 5.06 -10.89 0.66
C THR A 35 5.72 -12.27 0.63
N THR A 36 5.47 -13.13 1.63
CA THR A 36 5.88 -14.55 1.60
C THR A 36 5.22 -15.27 0.42
N ILE A 37 3.89 -15.16 0.28
CA ILE A 37 3.16 -15.75 -0.85
C ILE A 37 3.74 -15.27 -2.19
N SER A 38 3.97 -13.96 -2.34
CA SER A 38 4.52 -13.39 -3.56
C SER A 38 5.93 -13.91 -3.87
N ALA A 39 6.77 -14.12 -2.85
CA ALA A 39 8.10 -14.70 -3.01
C ALA A 39 8.04 -16.18 -3.42
N HIS A 40 7.11 -16.96 -2.83
CA HIS A 40 6.89 -18.36 -3.21
C HIS A 40 6.36 -18.46 -4.64
N LEU A 41 5.36 -17.67 -5.02
CA LEU A 41 4.85 -17.61 -6.39
C LEU A 41 5.96 -17.29 -7.41
N ARG A 42 6.82 -16.32 -7.12
CA ARG A 42 7.98 -16.00 -7.97
C ARG A 42 8.97 -17.15 -8.09
N ARG A 43 9.24 -17.89 -7.00
CA ARG A 43 10.10 -19.08 -7.01
C ARG A 43 9.53 -20.22 -7.86
N CYS A 44 8.20 -20.28 -8.01
CA CYS A 44 7.51 -21.22 -8.88
C CYS A 44 7.45 -20.78 -10.34
N GLY A 45 8.07 -19.64 -10.70
CA GLY A 45 7.96 -19.05 -12.03
C GLY A 45 6.62 -18.37 -12.30
N VAL A 46 5.75 -18.19 -11.29
CA VAL A 46 4.47 -17.49 -11.46
C VAL A 46 4.71 -15.99 -11.39
N GLN A 47 4.40 -15.29 -12.49
CA GLN A 47 4.42 -13.83 -12.52
C GLN A 47 3.25 -13.29 -11.67
N VAL A 48 3.58 -12.86 -10.46
CA VAL A 48 2.60 -12.24 -9.56
C VAL A 48 2.10 -10.95 -10.22
N ARG A 49 0.78 -10.85 -10.39
CA ARG A 49 0.08 -9.63 -10.78
C ARG A 49 0.63 -8.49 -9.95
N GLN A 50 1.18 -7.48 -10.62
CA GLN A 50 1.65 -6.29 -9.93
C GLN A 50 0.46 -5.71 -9.16
N ALA A 51 0.69 -5.34 -7.89
CA ALA A 51 -0.28 -4.53 -7.18
C ALA A 51 -0.57 -3.33 -8.09
N ARG A 52 -1.86 -3.07 -8.35
CA ARG A 52 -2.30 -1.93 -9.14
C ARG A 52 -2.02 -0.66 -8.33
N PHE A 53 -0.75 -0.32 -8.14
CA PHE A 53 -0.37 0.95 -7.60
C PHE A 53 -0.66 1.94 -8.71
N ARG A 54 -1.80 2.60 -8.60
CA ARG A 54 -2.11 3.72 -9.46
C ARG A 54 -1.18 4.84 -9.02
N GLU A 55 -0.11 5.06 -9.77
CA GLU A 55 0.65 6.31 -9.65
C GLU A 55 -0.30 7.43 -10.04
N ILE A 56 -0.85 8.10 -9.04
CA ILE A 56 -1.61 9.31 -9.25
C ILE A 56 -0.59 10.42 -9.31
N ASP A 57 -0.43 11.00 -10.50
CA ASP A 57 0.35 12.21 -10.66
C ASP A 57 -0.45 13.37 -10.07
N ILE A 58 0.01 13.85 -8.92
CA ILE A 58 -0.57 15.02 -8.24
C ILE A 58 0.49 16.11 -8.34
N PRO A 59 0.24 17.18 -9.10
CA PRO A 59 1.23 18.25 -9.25
C PRO A 59 1.60 18.83 -7.89
N ALA A 60 2.89 19.04 -7.67
CA ALA A 60 3.40 19.63 -6.43
C ALA A 60 2.76 21.01 -6.13
N ALA A 61 2.46 21.79 -7.17
CA ALA A 61 1.80 23.10 -7.04
C ALA A 61 0.40 23.01 -6.42
N VAL A 62 -0.43 22.06 -6.87
CA VAL A 62 -1.78 21.83 -6.31
C VAL A 62 -1.67 21.39 -4.85
N LEU A 63 -0.73 20.50 -4.57
CA LEU A 63 -0.51 19.98 -3.23
C LEU A 63 0.03 21.07 -2.29
N HIS A 64 0.89 21.95 -2.77
CA HIS A 64 1.40 23.11 -2.04
C HIS A 64 0.28 24.13 -1.75
N ASP A 65 -0.56 24.46 -2.72
CA ASP A 65 -1.68 25.39 -2.53
C ASP A 65 -2.65 24.87 -1.46
N LEU A 66 -3.13 23.63 -1.60
CA LEU A 66 -4.09 23.06 -0.67
C LEU A 66 -3.50 22.83 0.75
N TYR A 67 -2.25 22.40 0.85
CA TYR A 67 -1.62 22.06 2.13
C TYR A 67 -0.97 23.25 2.83
N VAL A 68 -0.26 24.11 2.10
CA VAL A 68 0.52 25.22 2.67
C VAL A 68 -0.32 26.51 2.71
N LEU A 69 -0.96 26.88 1.59
CA LEU A 69 -1.73 28.13 1.51
C LEU A 69 -3.11 27.97 2.18
N GLN A 70 -3.84 26.92 1.85
CA GLN A 70 -5.20 26.68 2.38
C GLN A 70 -5.21 25.92 3.72
N ARG A 71 -4.05 25.42 4.19
CA ARG A 71 -3.88 24.66 5.44
C ARG A 71 -4.83 23.47 5.60
N GLN A 72 -5.28 22.88 4.49
CA GLN A 72 -6.17 21.72 4.54
C GLN A 72 -5.44 20.49 5.09
N SER A 73 -6.19 19.62 5.75
CA SER A 73 -5.65 18.34 6.22
C SER A 73 -5.44 17.36 5.05
N LEU A 74 -4.47 16.44 5.19
CA LEU A 74 -4.22 15.40 4.18
C LEU A 74 -5.48 14.58 3.84
N ALA A 75 -6.41 14.43 4.81
CA ALA A 75 -7.68 13.72 4.61
C ALA A 75 -8.66 14.52 3.73
N GLN A 76 -8.76 15.83 3.94
CA GLN A 76 -9.60 16.70 3.11
C GLN A 76 -9.05 16.79 1.68
N ILE A 77 -7.73 16.95 1.53
CA ILE A 77 -7.08 16.95 0.22
C ILE A 77 -7.31 15.62 -0.52
N ALA A 78 -7.21 14.51 0.21
CA ALA A 78 -7.46 13.19 -0.33
C ALA A 78 -8.91 13.02 -0.82
N GLN A 79 -9.89 13.48 -0.05
CA GLN A 79 -11.29 13.48 -0.47
C GLN A 79 -11.53 14.36 -1.69
N ALA A 80 -10.99 15.58 -1.70
CA ALA A 80 -11.14 16.52 -2.81
C ALA A 80 -10.56 15.99 -4.13
N LEU A 81 -9.46 15.23 -4.06
CA LEU A 81 -8.80 14.63 -5.22
C LEU A 81 -9.27 13.20 -5.54
N GLY A 82 -10.18 12.62 -4.74
CA GLY A 82 -10.65 11.24 -4.92
C GLY A 82 -9.57 10.17 -4.71
N VAL A 83 -8.59 10.44 -3.84
CA VAL A 83 -7.45 9.56 -3.58
C VAL A 83 -7.37 9.16 -2.11
N SER A 84 -6.49 8.21 -1.76
CA SER A 84 -6.28 7.86 -0.35
C SER A 84 -5.42 8.91 0.38
N PRO A 85 -5.64 9.16 1.69
CA PRO A 85 -4.75 10.01 2.49
C PRO A 85 -3.30 9.51 2.51
N SER A 86 -3.09 8.20 2.36
CA SER A 86 -1.76 7.60 2.22
C SER A 86 -1.07 8.00 0.91
N THR A 87 -1.82 8.15 -0.18
CA THR A 87 -1.30 8.66 -1.46
C THR A 87 -0.79 10.09 -1.31
N ILE A 88 -1.60 10.98 -0.71
CA ILE A 88 -1.21 12.37 -0.45
C ILE A 88 0.03 12.42 0.45
N ARG A 89 0.07 11.67 1.55
CA ARG A 89 1.23 11.60 2.44
C ARG A 89 2.51 11.16 1.73
N ASN A 90 2.42 10.15 0.87
CA ASN A 90 3.57 9.68 0.08
C ASN A 90 4.04 10.75 -0.92
N ARG A 91 3.12 11.46 -1.58
CA ARG A 91 3.44 12.58 -2.47
C ARG A 91 4.05 13.76 -1.70
N CYS A 92 3.52 14.11 -0.52
CA CYS A 92 4.12 15.12 0.33
C CYS A 92 5.58 14.79 0.68
N ARG A 93 5.85 13.54 1.05
CA ARG A 93 7.22 13.08 1.33
C ARG A 93 8.10 13.14 0.08
N SER A 94 7.58 12.72 -1.08
CA SER A 94 8.32 12.76 -2.35
C SER A 94 8.68 14.18 -2.77
N TYR A 95 7.84 15.16 -2.46
CA TYR A 95 8.09 16.59 -2.75
C TYR A 95 8.79 17.33 -1.60
N GLY A 96 9.11 16.65 -0.48
CA GLY A 96 9.79 17.26 0.66
C GLY A 96 8.93 18.21 1.50
N PHE A 97 7.59 18.16 1.39
CA PHE A 97 6.73 18.99 2.25
C PHE A 97 6.85 18.54 3.71
N PRO A 98 6.97 19.49 4.66
CA PRO A 98 7.04 19.16 6.08
C PRO A 98 5.76 18.47 6.49
N THR A 99 5.86 17.18 6.86
CA THR A 99 4.73 16.46 7.42
C THR A 99 4.44 17.09 8.78
N ARG A 100 3.33 17.80 8.89
CA ARG A 100 2.88 18.35 10.17
C ARG A 100 2.66 17.14 11.07
N GLN A 101 3.56 16.94 12.03
CA GLN A 101 3.38 15.89 13.01
C GLN A 101 2.00 16.14 13.63
N ARG A 102 1.16 15.12 13.58
CA ARG A 102 -0.11 15.14 14.28
C ARG A 102 0.26 15.13 15.75
N THR A 103 0.38 16.30 16.36
CA THR A 103 0.23 16.41 17.81
C THR A 103 -1.16 15.85 18.06
N TYR A 104 -1.21 14.73 18.77
CA TYR A 104 -2.44 14.16 19.30
C TYR A 104 -2.92 15.16 20.34
N SER A 105 -3.59 16.22 19.91
CA SER A 105 -4.35 17.06 20.81
C SER A 105 -5.63 16.29 21.10
N ASP A 106 -5.60 15.60 22.23
CA ASP A 106 -6.75 15.41 23.11
C ASP A 106 -7.87 16.41 22.83
N THR A 107 -9.09 15.90 22.65
CA THR A 107 -10.28 16.72 22.81
C THR A 107 -11.39 15.84 23.38
N VAL A 108 -11.47 15.90 24.72
CA VAL A 108 -12.65 15.99 25.62
C VAL A 108 -13.78 14.99 25.45
#